data_AF-A0A1C5S9Q9-F1
#
_entry.id   AF-A0A1C5S9Q9-F1
#
_cell.length_a   1.000
_cell.length_b   1.000
_cell.length_c   1.000
_cell.angle_alpha   90.00
_cell.angle_beta   90.00
_cell.angle_gamma   90.00
#
_symmetry.space_group_name_H-M   'P 1'
#
loop_
_entity.id
_entity.type
_entity.pdbx_description
1 polymer ?
#
loop_
_entity_poly.entity_id
_entity_poly.type
_entity_poly.pdbx_seq_one_letter_code
_entity_poly.pdbx_strand_id
1 'polypeptide(L)'
;MWEFLQKLKQLQPESKNIVLTGLTGEALGEKALVSNGKLVWASVAGGFLEQHDQQIEQLEVNGIALVDGEKIFGEVIGGQKKIVICGGGHVSMPIIQLGKQIGCYVTVLEDRPKFADNARRAGADKVICDTFEAGLEQIPGDSDTFFVIVTRGHVYDRICLESIVRKPHAYIGMMGSRRRVAQVKHSVLENGADPQVISQLHSPIGLDIKAETPEEIAISIMAEIIQVKNQDKRGAGYSNEIRDAIVKCEDQKKILATIVERKGSAPRSIGTKMLIMEDGRCVDTIGGGCIEAAIVSKALLILRGCAKAPQIVHVDMTGEDAEEEGMVCGGKVKVLLEEV
;
A
#
# COMPACT_ATOMS: atom_id res chain seq x y z
N MET A 1 -10.23 14.82 12.34
CA MET A 1 -9.85 13.64 11.51
C MET A 1 -10.94 13.20 10.53
N TRP A 2 -12.22 13.19 10.91
CA TRP A 2 -13.32 12.79 10.02
C TRP A 2 -13.33 13.50 8.66
N GLU A 3 -13.28 14.84 8.65
CA GLU A 3 -13.27 15.64 7.40
C GLU A 3 -12.08 15.28 6.50
N PHE A 4 -10.90 15.10 7.09
CA PHE A 4 -9.70 14.66 6.37
C PHE A 4 -9.93 13.31 5.68
N LEU A 5 -10.50 12.32 6.38
CA LEU A 5 -10.80 11.00 5.79
C LEU A 5 -11.85 11.10 4.67
N GLN A 6 -12.83 11.99 4.79
CA GLN A 6 -13.81 12.25 3.73
C GLN A 6 -13.15 12.87 2.50
N LYS A 7 -12.27 13.86 2.70
CA LYS A 7 -11.49 14.46 1.61
C LYS A 7 -10.58 13.44 0.93
N LEU A 8 -9.90 12.60 1.70
CA LEU A 8 -9.04 11.53 1.18
C LEU A 8 -9.81 10.56 0.28
N LYS A 9 -11.07 10.21 0.64
CA LYS A 9 -11.95 9.35 -0.16
C LYS A 9 -12.40 9.98 -1.48
N GLN A 10 -12.42 11.31 -1.56
CA GLN A 10 -12.84 12.05 -2.76
C GLN A 10 -11.70 12.29 -3.76
N LEU A 11 -10.45 12.01 -3.35
CA LEU A 11 -9.30 12.18 -4.23
C LEU A 11 -9.32 11.18 -5.38
N GLN A 12 -8.90 11.64 -6.55
CA GLN A 12 -8.74 10.77 -7.71
C GLN A 12 -7.54 9.83 -7.47
N PRO A 13 -7.72 8.49 -7.55
CA PRO A 13 -6.64 7.54 -7.26
C PRO A 13 -5.40 7.69 -8.14
N GLU A 14 -5.59 8.09 -9.40
CA GLU A 14 -4.51 8.26 -10.38
C GLU A 14 -3.76 9.60 -10.22
N SER A 15 -4.29 10.51 -9.40
CA SER A 15 -3.64 11.79 -9.13
C SER A 15 -2.52 11.61 -8.11
N LYS A 16 -1.51 12.47 -8.19
CA LYS A 16 -0.47 12.53 -7.16
C LYS A 16 -1.08 13.18 -5.92
N ASN A 17 -1.38 12.35 -4.93
CA ASN A 17 -2.00 12.78 -3.67
C ASN A 17 -0.97 12.74 -2.55
N ILE A 18 -0.81 13.85 -1.84
CA ILE A 18 0.18 13.99 -0.77
C ILE A 18 -0.53 14.46 0.50
N VAL A 19 -0.28 13.74 1.59
CA VAL A 19 -0.64 14.18 2.94
C VAL A 19 0.59 14.85 3.52
N LEU A 20 0.45 16.11 3.92
CA LEU A 20 1.46 16.86 4.63
C LEU A 20 1.09 16.90 6.11
N THR A 21 2.07 16.76 6.99
CA THR A 21 1.90 16.86 8.43
C THR A 21 3.07 17.62 9.04
N GLY A 22 2.81 18.73 9.70
CA GLY A 22 3.87 19.51 10.34
C GLY A 22 4.40 18.81 11.60
N LEU A 23 5.73 18.82 11.75
CA LEU A 23 6.45 18.10 12.79
C LEU A 23 7.10 19.01 13.84
N THR A 24 7.10 20.32 13.61
CA THR A 24 7.77 21.31 14.48
C THR A 24 7.03 22.64 14.48
N GLY A 25 7.34 23.46 15.49
CA GLY A 25 6.97 24.87 15.59
C GLY A 25 5.50 25.16 15.35
N GLU A 26 5.21 26.18 14.54
CA GLU A 26 3.84 26.63 14.25
C GLU A 26 3.05 25.60 13.44
N ALA A 27 3.73 24.79 12.63
CA ALA A 27 3.10 23.75 11.81
C ALA A 27 2.76 22.47 12.61
N LEU A 28 3.21 22.35 13.87
CA LEU A 28 3.18 21.08 14.60
C LEU A 28 1.74 20.52 14.72
N GLY A 29 1.50 19.37 14.08
CA GLY A 29 0.21 18.69 14.04
C GLY A 29 -0.77 19.23 13.00
N GLU A 30 -0.46 20.33 12.32
CA GLU A 30 -1.23 20.74 11.15
C GLU A 30 -1.12 19.68 10.06
N LYS A 31 -2.22 19.46 9.35
CA LYS A 31 -2.28 18.58 8.18
C LYS A 31 -2.79 19.34 6.97
N ALA A 32 -2.27 18.98 5.81
CA ALA A 32 -2.78 19.45 4.54
C ALA A 32 -2.86 18.30 3.53
N LEU A 33 -3.79 18.41 2.60
CA LEU A 33 -3.92 17.53 1.45
C LEU A 33 -3.59 18.32 0.19
N VAL A 34 -2.59 17.84 -0.54
CA VAL A 34 -2.23 18.35 -1.86
C VAL A 34 -2.58 17.29 -2.90
N SER A 35 -3.31 17.67 -3.95
CA SER A 35 -3.67 16.78 -5.06
C SER A 35 -3.31 17.45 -6.38
N ASN A 36 -2.51 16.77 -7.20
CA ASN A 36 -1.97 17.32 -8.47
C ASN A 36 -1.34 18.71 -8.31
N GLY A 37 -0.55 18.88 -7.24
CA GLY A 37 0.15 20.13 -6.96
C GLY A 37 -0.78 21.28 -6.56
N LYS A 38 -1.98 20.99 -6.04
CA LYS A 38 -2.88 22.00 -5.48
C LYS A 38 -3.32 21.64 -4.07
N LEU A 39 -3.32 22.61 -3.16
CA LEU A 39 -3.89 22.48 -1.84
C LEU A 39 -5.41 22.31 -1.97
N VAL A 40 -5.93 21.18 -1.50
CA VAL A 40 -7.37 20.84 -1.57
C VAL A 40 -8.04 20.84 -0.20
N TRP A 41 -7.26 20.80 0.88
CA TRP A 41 -7.74 20.85 2.26
C TRP A 41 -6.58 21.14 3.23
N ALA A 42 -6.86 21.89 4.30
CA ALA A 42 -5.97 22.10 5.43
C ALA A 42 -6.75 21.90 6.74
N SER A 43 -6.08 21.40 7.79
CA SER A 43 -6.70 21.12 9.09
C SER A 43 -6.96 22.38 9.92
N VAL A 44 -6.21 23.45 9.67
CA VAL A 44 -6.30 24.72 10.38
C VAL A 44 -6.48 25.82 9.35
N ALA A 45 -7.64 26.46 9.36
CA ALA A 45 -7.94 27.58 8.47
C ALA A 45 -7.04 28.78 8.80
N GLY A 46 -6.33 29.29 7.80
CA GLY A 46 -5.30 30.31 7.94
C GLY A 46 -4.08 29.85 8.73
N GLY A 47 -3.88 28.54 8.92
CA GLY A 47 -2.73 27.95 9.59
C GLY A 47 -1.44 28.01 8.76
N PHE A 48 -0.35 27.52 9.33
CA PHE A 48 0.98 27.55 8.70
C PHE A 48 0.95 26.92 7.29
N LEU A 49 0.37 25.73 7.14
CA LEU A 49 0.37 25.02 5.86
C LEU A 49 -0.44 25.74 4.77
N GLU A 50 -1.52 26.41 5.14
CA GLU A 50 -2.35 27.18 4.18
C GLU A 50 -1.66 28.50 3.79
N GLN A 51 -0.96 29.14 4.73
CA GLN A 51 -0.18 30.36 4.46
C GLN A 51 1.03 30.13 3.54
N HIS A 52 1.53 28.89 3.47
CA HIS A 52 2.68 28.49 2.66
C HIS A 52 2.29 27.58 1.49
N ASP A 53 1.05 27.69 1.00
CA ASP A 53 0.46 26.88 -0.09
C ASP A 53 1.41 26.72 -1.30
N GLN A 54 2.00 27.82 -1.79
CA GLN A 54 2.90 27.80 -2.94
C GLN A 54 4.14 26.92 -2.76
N GLN A 55 4.70 26.87 -1.54
CA GLN A 55 5.86 26.03 -1.24
C GLN A 55 5.43 24.56 -1.08
N ILE A 56 4.33 24.32 -0.38
CA ILE A 56 3.87 22.95 -0.10
C ILE A 56 3.29 22.25 -1.32
N GLU A 57 2.72 22.98 -2.27
CA GLU A 57 2.20 22.47 -3.54
C GLU A 57 3.30 21.91 -4.45
N GLN A 58 4.54 22.38 -4.27
CA GLN A 58 5.71 21.94 -5.02
C GLN A 58 6.44 20.75 -4.37
N LEU A 59 6.01 20.33 -3.18
CA LEU A 59 6.66 19.23 -2.48
C LEU A 59 6.41 17.90 -3.20
N GLU A 60 7.50 17.22 -3.56
CA GLU A 60 7.48 15.89 -4.15
C GLU A 60 8.09 14.83 -3.22
N VAL A 61 7.81 14.91 -1.93
CA VAL A 61 8.50 14.11 -0.93
C VAL A 61 7.65 12.97 -0.38
N ASN A 62 8.29 11.80 -0.21
CA ASN A 62 7.89 10.82 0.79
C ASN A 62 8.96 10.82 1.89
N GLY A 63 8.76 11.63 2.92
CA GLY A 63 9.78 11.97 3.90
C GLY A 63 9.62 13.40 4.45
N ILE A 64 10.69 13.91 5.06
CA ILE A 64 10.69 15.25 5.69
C ILE A 64 11.24 16.29 4.72
N ALA A 65 10.51 17.39 4.54
CA ALA A 65 10.94 18.61 3.88
C ALA A 65 11.00 19.78 4.87
N LEU A 66 11.69 20.85 4.48
CA LEU A 66 11.71 22.12 5.21
C LEU A 66 10.89 23.15 4.44
N VAL A 67 10.00 23.85 5.14
CA VAL A 67 9.14 24.92 4.64
C VAL A 67 9.29 26.06 5.64
N ASP A 68 9.92 27.16 5.22
CA ASP A 68 10.25 28.32 6.07
C ASP A 68 10.81 27.98 7.46
N GLY A 69 11.70 26.97 7.51
CA GLY A 69 12.37 26.52 8.74
C GLY A 69 11.64 25.42 9.52
N GLU A 70 10.36 25.19 9.23
CA GLU A 70 9.56 24.12 9.83
C GLU A 70 9.71 22.79 9.10
N LYS A 71 9.72 21.69 9.85
CA LYS A 71 9.80 20.34 9.30
C LYS A 71 8.40 19.85 8.96
N ILE A 72 8.17 19.55 7.69
CA ILE A 72 6.92 18.99 7.19
C ILE A 72 7.18 17.56 6.72
N PHE A 73 6.44 16.60 7.27
CA PHE A 73 6.39 15.25 6.75
C PHE A 73 5.41 15.19 5.59
N GLY A 74 5.89 14.87 4.39
CA GLY A 74 5.04 14.56 3.25
C GLY A 74 4.99 13.07 3.00
N GLU A 75 3.78 12.55 2.81
CA GLU A 75 3.52 11.17 2.43
C GLU A 75 2.71 11.16 1.14
N VAL A 76 3.27 10.60 0.07
CA VAL A 76 2.52 10.33 -1.16
C VAL A 76 1.62 9.12 -0.90
N ILE A 77 0.31 9.31 -0.93
CA ILE A 77 -0.66 8.26 -0.58
C ILE A 77 -0.97 7.40 -1.81
N GLY A 78 -0.75 6.09 -1.69
CA GLY A 78 -1.21 5.10 -2.66
C GLY A 78 -2.62 4.59 -2.36
N GLY A 79 -3.25 3.97 -3.35
CA GLY A 79 -4.49 3.23 -3.19
C GLY A 79 -4.27 1.84 -2.56
N GLN A 80 -5.38 1.17 -2.25
CA GLN A 80 -5.34 -0.24 -1.88
C GLN A 80 -4.77 -1.07 -3.02
N LYS A 81 -3.72 -1.84 -2.74
CA LYS A 81 -3.10 -2.73 -3.74
C LYS A 81 -4.09 -3.82 -4.16
N LYS A 82 -4.24 -4.01 -5.46
CA LYS A 82 -5.21 -4.92 -6.07
C LYS A 82 -4.50 -5.99 -6.88
N ILE A 83 -4.85 -7.25 -6.67
CA ILE A 83 -4.37 -8.37 -7.51
C ILE A 83 -5.54 -8.85 -8.36
N VAL A 84 -5.40 -8.76 -9.68
CA VAL A 84 -6.38 -9.25 -10.65
C VAL A 84 -5.83 -10.52 -11.29
N ILE A 85 -6.41 -11.66 -10.95
CA ILE A 85 -5.97 -12.97 -11.41
C ILE A 85 -6.86 -13.41 -12.58
N CYS A 86 -6.25 -13.57 -13.75
CA CYS A 86 -6.91 -14.13 -14.93
C CYS A 86 -6.71 -15.64 -14.97
N GLY A 87 -7.73 -16.38 -14.54
CA GLY A 87 -7.74 -17.83 -14.40
C GLY A 87 -7.88 -18.23 -12.93
N GLY A 88 -8.82 -19.13 -12.65
CA GLY A 88 -9.10 -19.71 -11.34
C GLY A 88 -8.61 -21.16 -11.22
N GLY A 89 -7.50 -21.51 -11.88
CA GLY A 89 -6.90 -22.85 -11.82
C GLY A 89 -6.27 -23.17 -10.45
N HIS A 90 -5.68 -24.36 -10.30
CA HIS A 90 -5.07 -24.80 -9.03
C HIS A 90 -3.97 -23.86 -8.53
N VAL A 91 -3.15 -23.30 -9.43
CA VAL A 91 -2.10 -22.31 -9.09
C VAL A 91 -2.68 -21.02 -8.52
N SER A 92 -3.89 -20.63 -8.92
CA SER A 92 -4.51 -19.39 -8.45
C SER A 92 -4.94 -19.47 -6.99
N MET A 93 -5.23 -20.67 -6.45
CA MET A 93 -5.73 -20.83 -5.08
C MET A 93 -4.73 -20.32 -4.02
N PRO A 94 -3.45 -20.77 -4.01
CA PRO A 94 -2.46 -20.21 -3.09
C PRO A 94 -2.12 -18.74 -3.39
N ILE A 95 -2.18 -18.28 -4.66
CA ILE A 95 -1.99 -16.86 -4.99
C ILE A 95 -3.07 -15.99 -4.32
N ILE A 96 -4.34 -16.43 -4.38
CA ILE A 96 -5.45 -15.74 -3.71
C ILE A 96 -5.17 -15.63 -2.21
N GLN A 97 -4.84 -16.75 -1.56
CA GLN A 97 -4.60 -16.79 -0.12
C GLN A 97 -3.44 -15.90 0.30
N LEU A 98 -2.30 -15.98 -0.39
CA LEU A 98 -1.13 -15.14 -0.12
C LEU A 98 -1.44 -13.66 -0.38
N GLY A 99 -2.16 -13.34 -1.46
CA GLY A 99 -2.62 -11.99 -1.77
C GLY A 99 -3.47 -11.38 -0.64
N LYS A 100 -4.40 -12.16 -0.10
CA LYS A 100 -5.20 -11.78 1.08
C LYS A 100 -4.35 -11.60 2.34
N GLN A 101 -3.42 -12.51 2.59
CA GLN A 101 -2.52 -12.44 3.76
C GLN A 101 -1.65 -11.19 3.76
N ILE A 102 -1.27 -10.66 2.60
CA ILE A 102 -0.51 -9.40 2.50
C ILE A 102 -1.40 -8.15 2.34
N GLY A 103 -2.71 -8.27 2.55
CA GLY A 103 -3.66 -7.15 2.57
C GLY A 103 -4.11 -6.64 1.19
N CYS A 104 -3.90 -7.39 0.11
CA CYS A 104 -4.39 -6.99 -1.21
C CYS A 104 -5.88 -7.28 -1.38
N TYR A 105 -6.55 -6.47 -2.19
CA TYR A 105 -7.88 -6.78 -2.71
C TYR A 105 -7.76 -7.70 -3.92
N VAL A 106 -8.27 -8.92 -3.82
CA VAL A 106 -8.08 -9.96 -4.83
C VAL A 106 -9.33 -10.14 -5.67
N THR A 107 -9.22 -9.86 -6.97
CA THR A 107 -10.27 -10.15 -7.97
C THR A 107 -9.84 -11.33 -8.83
N VAL A 108 -10.73 -12.29 -9.05
CA VAL A 108 -10.49 -13.44 -9.93
C VAL A 108 -11.46 -13.43 -11.10
N LEU A 109 -10.92 -13.57 -12.32
CA LEU A 109 -11.66 -13.79 -13.55
C LEU A 109 -11.58 -15.27 -13.92
N GLU A 110 -12.71 -15.93 -14.10
CA GLU A 110 -12.76 -17.34 -14.46
C GLU A 110 -14.07 -17.68 -15.17
N ASP A 111 -13.99 -18.20 -16.39
CA ASP A 111 -15.15 -18.47 -17.25
C ASP A 111 -15.84 -19.81 -16.93
N ARG A 112 -15.23 -20.66 -16.09
CA ARG A 112 -15.81 -21.95 -15.66
C ARG A 112 -16.40 -21.85 -14.26
N PRO A 113 -17.72 -22.05 -14.08
CA PRO A 113 -18.40 -21.89 -12.79
C PRO A 113 -17.76 -22.64 -11.62
N LYS A 114 -17.36 -23.90 -11.83
CA LYS A 114 -16.69 -24.71 -10.79
C LYS A 114 -15.39 -24.07 -10.28
N PHE A 115 -14.58 -23.49 -11.17
CA PHE A 115 -13.31 -22.88 -10.79
C PHE A 115 -13.53 -21.49 -10.15
N ALA A 116 -14.55 -20.76 -10.60
CA ALA A 116 -15.00 -19.53 -9.95
C ALA A 116 -15.44 -19.80 -8.49
N ASP A 117 -16.20 -20.88 -8.26
CA ASP A 117 -16.57 -21.29 -6.89
C ASP A 117 -15.37 -21.67 -6.04
N ASN A 118 -14.35 -22.30 -6.62
CA ASN A 118 -13.09 -22.58 -5.91
C ASN A 118 -12.40 -21.28 -5.47
N ALA A 119 -12.34 -20.28 -6.35
CA ALA A 119 -11.74 -18.99 -6.05
C ALA A 119 -12.47 -18.24 -4.92
N ARG A 120 -13.82 -18.31 -4.90
CA ARG A 120 -14.62 -17.78 -3.79
C ARG A 120 -14.26 -18.46 -2.48
N ARG A 121 -14.18 -19.80 -2.48
CA ARG A 121 -13.81 -20.59 -1.30
C ARG A 121 -12.37 -20.36 -0.84
N ALA A 122 -11.47 -19.98 -1.75
CA ALA A 122 -10.10 -19.60 -1.43
C ALA A 122 -9.98 -18.21 -0.79
N GLY A 123 -11.05 -17.41 -0.79
CA GLY A 123 -11.11 -16.11 -0.11
C GLY A 123 -10.93 -14.89 -1.02
N ALA A 124 -11.11 -15.02 -2.33
CA ALA A 124 -11.10 -13.86 -3.24
C ALA A 124 -12.20 -12.86 -2.87
N ASP A 125 -11.88 -11.56 -2.86
CA ASP A 125 -12.83 -10.49 -2.53
C ASP A 125 -13.93 -10.34 -3.59
N LYS A 126 -13.54 -10.52 -4.87
CA LYS A 126 -14.46 -10.48 -6.00
C LYS A 126 -14.15 -11.63 -6.97
N VAL A 127 -15.18 -12.32 -7.43
CA VAL A 127 -15.06 -13.34 -8.48
C VAL A 127 -16.04 -13.01 -9.59
N ILE A 128 -15.51 -12.75 -10.78
CA ILE A 128 -16.29 -12.49 -11.99
C ILE A 128 -16.28 -13.79 -12.81
N CYS A 129 -17.44 -14.43 -12.87
CA CYS A 129 -17.64 -15.66 -13.61
C CYS A 129 -18.23 -15.35 -14.99
N ASP A 130 -17.37 -14.95 -15.93
CA ASP A 130 -17.72 -14.52 -17.28
C ASP A 130 -16.55 -14.81 -18.23
N THR A 131 -16.69 -14.51 -19.52
CA THR A 131 -15.55 -14.52 -20.46
C THR A 131 -14.46 -13.55 -19.98
N PHE A 132 -13.20 -13.81 -20.36
CA PHE A 132 -12.10 -12.96 -19.95
C PHE A 132 -12.22 -11.53 -20.49
N GLU A 133 -12.74 -11.38 -21.71
CA GLU A 133 -13.04 -10.10 -22.34
C GLU A 133 -14.03 -9.28 -21.50
N ALA A 134 -15.24 -9.83 -21.28
CA ALA A 134 -16.31 -9.16 -20.54
C ALA A 134 -15.93 -8.93 -19.06
N GLY A 135 -15.17 -9.86 -18.47
CA GLY A 135 -14.64 -9.70 -17.12
C GLY A 135 -13.63 -8.57 -16.99
N LEU A 136 -12.71 -8.42 -17.97
CA LEU A 136 -11.71 -7.36 -17.97
C LEU A 136 -12.27 -5.99 -18.31
N GLU A 137 -13.37 -5.89 -19.07
CA GLU A 137 -14.08 -4.63 -19.28
C GLU A 137 -14.59 -4.00 -17.97
N GLN A 138 -14.95 -4.83 -16.99
CA GLN A 138 -15.39 -4.38 -15.66
C GLN A 138 -14.24 -3.95 -14.75
N ILE A 139 -12.98 -4.12 -15.18
CA ILE A 139 -11.78 -3.83 -14.39
C ILE A 139 -10.99 -2.73 -15.11
N PRO A 140 -11.09 -1.46 -14.70
CA PRO A 140 -10.37 -0.38 -15.37
C PRO A 140 -8.85 -0.50 -15.24
N GLY A 141 -8.36 -1.03 -14.10
CA GLY A 141 -6.95 -0.95 -13.71
C GLY A 141 -6.63 0.41 -13.08
N ASP A 142 -5.48 0.49 -12.41
CA ASP A 142 -4.83 1.72 -11.95
C ASP A 142 -3.37 1.44 -11.60
N SER A 143 -2.64 2.48 -11.20
CA SER A 143 -1.26 2.37 -10.73
C SER A 143 -1.07 1.48 -9.49
N ASP A 144 -2.12 0.97 -8.85
CA ASP A 144 -2.08 0.04 -7.72
C ASP A 144 -2.57 -1.38 -8.08
N THR A 145 -2.78 -1.65 -9.38
CA THR A 145 -3.31 -2.92 -9.89
C THR A 145 -2.21 -3.83 -10.46
N PHE A 146 -2.14 -5.06 -9.95
CA PHE A 146 -1.21 -6.11 -10.34
C PHE A 146 -1.99 -7.18 -11.12
N PHE A 147 -1.76 -7.27 -12.42
CA PHE A 147 -2.40 -8.27 -13.27
C PHE A 147 -1.58 -9.56 -13.31
N VAL A 148 -2.22 -10.69 -13.03
CA VAL A 148 -1.61 -12.03 -12.97
C VAL A 148 -2.32 -12.94 -13.97
N ILE A 149 -1.67 -13.23 -15.09
CA ILE A 149 -2.23 -14.05 -16.18
C ILE A 149 -1.78 -15.50 -15.97
N VAL A 150 -2.70 -16.32 -15.48
CA VAL A 150 -2.51 -17.76 -15.16
C VAL A 150 -3.63 -18.60 -15.78
N THR A 151 -3.94 -18.32 -17.05
CA THR A 151 -5.07 -18.94 -17.74
C THR A 151 -4.80 -20.39 -18.16
N ARG A 152 -5.82 -21.04 -18.75
CA ARG A 152 -5.77 -22.42 -19.24
C ARG A 152 -5.20 -22.59 -20.66
N GLY A 153 -4.58 -21.56 -21.26
CA GLY A 153 -3.89 -21.72 -22.55
C GLY A 153 -3.67 -20.43 -23.34
N HIS A 154 -2.86 -20.53 -24.39
CA HIS A 154 -2.36 -19.39 -25.18
C HIS A 154 -3.44 -18.48 -25.76
N VAL A 155 -4.62 -19.03 -26.14
CA VAL A 155 -5.75 -18.25 -26.66
C VAL A 155 -6.24 -17.26 -25.60
N TYR A 156 -6.45 -17.73 -24.38
CA TYR A 156 -6.92 -16.91 -23.27
C TYR A 156 -5.81 -16.00 -22.71
N ASP A 157 -4.55 -16.46 -22.72
CA ASP A 157 -3.41 -15.60 -22.37
C ASP A 157 -3.34 -14.37 -23.29
N ARG A 158 -3.55 -14.56 -24.59
CA ARG A 158 -3.57 -13.48 -25.59
C ARG A 158 -4.74 -12.53 -25.35
N ILE A 159 -5.95 -13.04 -25.18
CA ILE A 159 -7.16 -12.25 -24.88
C ILE A 159 -6.93 -11.35 -23.67
N CYS A 160 -6.43 -11.93 -22.57
CA CYS A 160 -6.15 -11.20 -21.36
C CYS A 160 -5.08 -10.12 -21.60
N LEU A 161 -3.96 -10.48 -22.22
CA LEU A 161 -2.86 -9.55 -22.43
C LEU A 161 -3.25 -8.38 -23.34
N GLU A 162 -3.97 -8.63 -24.44
CA GLU A 162 -4.44 -7.58 -25.37
C GLU A 162 -5.32 -6.52 -24.69
N SER A 163 -6.14 -6.94 -23.72
CA SER A 163 -6.97 -6.04 -22.93
C SER A 163 -6.17 -5.31 -21.85
N ILE A 164 -5.30 -6.03 -21.13
CA ILE A 164 -4.56 -5.50 -19.96
C ILE A 164 -3.51 -4.46 -20.35
N VAL A 165 -2.82 -4.64 -21.48
CA VAL A 165 -1.75 -3.70 -21.92
C VAL A 165 -2.27 -2.30 -22.25
N ARG A 166 -3.59 -2.13 -22.39
CA ARG A 166 -4.26 -0.85 -22.63
C ARG A 166 -4.76 -0.17 -21.34
N LYS A 167 -4.60 -0.82 -20.19
CA LYS A 167 -5.08 -0.35 -18.89
C LYS A 167 -3.91 0.16 -18.05
N PRO A 168 -4.11 1.16 -17.18
CA PRO A 168 -3.11 1.50 -16.17
C PRO A 168 -2.88 0.31 -15.22
N HIS A 169 -1.63 0.08 -14.85
CA HIS A 169 -1.22 -1.05 -14.03
C HIS A 169 0.10 -0.76 -13.29
N ALA A 170 0.31 -1.45 -12.17
CA ALA A 170 1.58 -1.52 -11.47
C ALA A 170 2.48 -2.64 -12.00
N TYR A 171 1.87 -3.70 -12.53
CA TYR A 171 2.53 -4.96 -12.86
C TYR A 171 1.68 -5.80 -13.81
N ILE A 172 2.33 -6.45 -14.77
CA ILE A 172 1.74 -7.52 -15.56
C ILE A 172 2.68 -8.72 -15.50
N GLY A 173 2.18 -9.82 -14.97
CA GLY A 173 2.86 -11.10 -14.95
C GLY A 173 2.11 -12.13 -15.76
N MET A 174 2.82 -12.92 -16.57
CA MET A 174 2.21 -13.99 -17.35
C MET A 174 2.94 -15.32 -17.16
N MET A 175 2.19 -16.32 -16.73
CA MET A 175 2.65 -17.70 -16.67
C MET A 175 2.77 -18.24 -18.10
N GLY A 176 3.80 -19.05 -18.36
CA GLY A 176 3.97 -19.73 -19.64
C GLY A 176 5.44 -20.03 -19.97
N SER A 177 5.64 -20.97 -20.90
CA SER A 177 6.98 -21.23 -21.44
C SER A 177 7.48 -20.02 -22.25
N ARG A 178 8.81 -19.83 -22.31
CA ARG A 178 9.43 -18.75 -23.10
C ARG A 178 8.92 -18.70 -24.54
N ARG A 179 8.76 -19.87 -25.17
CA ARG A 179 8.23 -20.00 -26.54
C ARG A 179 6.78 -19.52 -26.62
N ARG A 180 5.92 -19.97 -25.70
CA ARG A 180 4.50 -19.58 -25.67
C ARG A 180 4.36 -18.06 -25.48
N VAL A 181 5.12 -17.50 -24.54
CA VAL A 181 5.04 -16.07 -24.26
C VAL A 181 5.58 -15.26 -25.44
N ALA A 182 6.65 -15.67 -26.09
CA ALA A 182 7.14 -15.00 -27.29
C ALA A 182 6.06 -14.92 -28.41
N GLN A 183 5.31 -16.00 -28.62
CA GLN A 183 4.22 -16.03 -29.60
C GLN A 183 3.07 -15.08 -29.21
N VAL A 184 2.68 -15.09 -27.94
CA VAL A 184 1.63 -14.17 -27.44
C VAL A 184 2.09 -12.72 -27.56
N LYS A 185 3.32 -12.39 -27.13
CA LYS A 185 3.89 -11.03 -27.26
C LYS A 185 3.89 -10.55 -28.71
N HIS A 186 4.32 -11.39 -29.65
CA HIS A 186 4.32 -11.05 -31.08
C HIS A 186 2.92 -10.70 -31.57
N SER A 187 1.93 -11.56 -31.28
CA SER A 187 0.55 -11.33 -31.70
C SER A 187 -0.05 -10.07 -31.09
N VAL A 188 0.24 -9.77 -29.82
CA VAL A 188 -0.27 -8.57 -29.16
C VAL A 188 0.38 -7.29 -29.72
N LEU A 189 1.67 -7.34 -30.09
CA LEU A 189 2.37 -6.24 -30.77
C LEU A 189 1.82 -5.98 -32.17
N GLU A 190 1.53 -7.03 -32.96
CA GLU A 190 0.89 -6.90 -34.28
C GLU A 190 -0.49 -6.23 -34.19
N ASN A 191 -1.18 -6.40 -33.06
CA ASN A 191 -2.47 -5.78 -32.75
C ASN A 191 -2.34 -4.36 -32.14
N GLY A 192 -1.18 -3.73 -32.27
CA GLY A 192 -0.94 -2.31 -31.94
C GLY A 192 -0.66 -2.01 -30.48
N ALA A 193 -0.25 -3.00 -29.68
CA ALA A 193 0.17 -2.75 -28.30
C ALA A 193 1.50 -1.98 -28.24
N ASP A 194 1.65 -1.14 -27.22
CA ASP A 194 2.88 -0.38 -26.98
C ASP A 194 4.06 -1.34 -26.67
N PRO A 195 5.14 -1.32 -27.48
CA PRO A 195 6.34 -2.11 -27.22
C PRO A 195 6.96 -1.87 -25.84
N GLN A 196 6.85 -0.66 -25.29
CA GLN A 196 7.38 -0.33 -23.97
C GLN A 196 6.65 -1.11 -22.87
N VAL A 197 5.31 -1.16 -22.92
CA VAL A 197 4.50 -1.95 -21.98
C VAL A 197 4.82 -3.44 -22.10
N ILE A 198 4.92 -3.97 -23.32
CA ILE A 198 5.24 -5.40 -23.57
C ILE A 198 6.65 -5.77 -23.08
N SER A 199 7.59 -4.83 -23.12
CA SER A 199 8.95 -5.04 -22.62
C SER A 199 8.99 -5.22 -21.09
N GLN A 200 8.03 -4.64 -20.37
CA GLN A 200 7.88 -4.72 -18.91
C GLN A 200 7.10 -5.96 -18.45
N LEU A 201 6.59 -6.80 -19.37
CA LEU A 201 5.89 -8.03 -19.02
C LEU A 201 6.83 -9.03 -18.33
N HIS A 202 6.49 -9.39 -17.08
CA HIS A 202 7.17 -10.41 -16.32
C HIS A 202 6.79 -11.81 -16.80
N SER A 203 7.75 -12.48 -17.46
CA SER A 203 7.53 -13.82 -18.02
C SER A 203 8.84 -14.60 -18.21
N PRO A 204 8.92 -15.87 -17.75
CA PRO A 204 7.93 -16.54 -16.92
C PRO A 204 7.70 -15.76 -15.62
N ILE A 205 6.43 -15.69 -15.19
CA ILE A 205 6.05 -14.95 -13.99
C ILE A 205 6.73 -15.52 -12.73
N GLY A 206 7.12 -14.65 -11.81
CA GLY A 206 7.70 -15.02 -10.52
C GLY A 206 9.24 -15.14 -10.54
N LEU A 207 9.83 -15.06 -9.35
CA LEU A 207 11.29 -15.19 -9.18
C LEU A 207 11.76 -16.62 -9.49
N ASP A 208 12.93 -16.77 -10.12
CA ASP A 208 13.51 -18.08 -10.44
C ASP A 208 14.06 -18.80 -9.20
N ILE A 209 13.15 -19.38 -8.42
CA ILE A 209 13.45 -20.17 -7.21
C ILE A 209 13.34 -21.69 -7.45
N LYS A 210 13.25 -22.11 -8.71
CA LYS A 210 13.04 -23.53 -9.12
C LYS A 210 11.76 -24.14 -8.52
N ALA A 211 10.69 -23.36 -8.46
CA ALA A 211 9.38 -23.81 -7.99
C ALA A 211 8.79 -24.93 -8.85
N GLU A 212 8.19 -25.93 -8.21
CA GLU A 212 7.55 -27.08 -8.87
C GLU A 212 6.07 -27.21 -8.50
N THR A 213 5.73 -26.99 -7.23
CA THR A 213 4.35 -27.12 -6.72
C THR A 213 3.54 -25.83 -6.95
N PRO A 214 2.19 -25.90 -7.01
CA PRO A 214 1.35 -24.71 -7.07
C PRO A 214 1.64 -23.69 -5.96
N GLU A 215 1.94 -24.17 -4.75
CA GLU A 215 2.27 -23.38 -3.57
C GLU A 215 3.61 -22.67 -3.74
N GLU A 216 4.65 -23.37 -4.20
CA GLU A 216 5.97 -22.77 -4.48
C GLU A 216 5.89 -21.76 -5.62
N ILE A 217 5.12 -22.06 -6.68
CA ILE A 217 4.90 -21.15 -7.80
C ILE A 217 4.21 -19.87 -7.30
N ALA A 218 3.21 -20.01 -6.42
CA ALA A 218 2.54 -18.86 -5.82
C ALA A 218 3.49 -18.03 -4.94
N ILE A 219 4.38 -18.66 -4.16
CA ILE A 219 5.43 -17.96 -3.40
C ILE A 219 6.36 -17.21 -4.36
N SER A 220 6.80 -17.84 -5.44
CA SER A 220 7.65 -17.23 -6.48
C SER A 220 7.00 -15.98 -7.10
N ILE A 221 5.72 -16.08 -7.47
CA ILE A 221 4.93 -14.97 -8.04
C ILE A 221 4.75 -13.86 -7.00
N MET A 222 4.37 -14.20 -5.78
CA MET A 222 4.13 -13.22 -4.73
C MET A 222 5.41 -12.52 -4.29
N ALA A 223 6.56 -13.20 -4.30
CA ALA A 223 7.85 -12.59 -4.04
C ALA A 223 8.21 -11.54 -5.10
N GLU A 224 7.96 -11.82 -6.39
CA GLU A 224 8.15 -10.85 -7.48
C GLU A 224 7.18 -9.67 -7.35
N ILE A 225 5.90 -9.93 -7.06
CA ILE A 225 4.89 -8.88 -6.83
C ILE A 225 5.31 -7.98 -5.65
N ILE A 226 5.79 -8.55 -4.53
CA ILE A 226 6.26 -7.79 -3.37
C ILE A 226 7.49 -6.95 -3.74
N GLN A 227 8.42 -7.51 -4.53
CA GLN A 227 9.59 -6.79 -5.00
C GLN A 227 9.19 -5.54 -5.80
N VAL A 228 8.26 -5.66 -6.74
CA VAL A 228 7.75 -4.53 -7.53
C VAL A 228 6.95 -3.56 -6.65
N LYS A 229 6.03 -4.08 -5.83
CA LYS A 229 5.21 -3.28 -4.90
C LYS A 229 6.06 -2.40 -3.98
N ASN A 230 7.19 -2.90 -3.50
CA ASN A 230 8.04 -2.18 -2.56
C ASN A 230 9.07 -1.24 -3.23
N GLN A 231 9.15 -1.23 -4.57
CA GLN A 231 9.86 -0.17 -5.31
C GLN A 231 9.01 1.11 -5.44
N ASP A 232 7.70 0.98 -5.33
CA ASP A 232 6.77 2.09 -5.28
C ASP A 232 7.02 2.93 -4.02
N LYS A 233 7.30 4.21 -4.22
CA LYS A 233 7.54 5.16 -3.12
C LYS A 233 6.24 5.70 -2.53
N ARG A 234 5.07 5.31 -3.02
CA ARG A 234 3.81 5.67 -2.38
C ARG A 234 3.65 4.92 -1.05
N GLY A 235 3.37 5.66 0.01
CA GLY A 235 3.06 5.10 1.31
C GLY A 235 1.80 4.27 1.28
N ALA A 236 1.70 3.33 2.22
CA ALA A 236 0.46 2.58 2.47
C ALA A 236 -0.70 3.50 2.90
N GLY A 237 -0.39 4.74 3.30
CA GLY A 237 -1.35 5.73 3.73
C GLY A 237 -2.13 5.25 4.94
N TYR A 238 -3.44 5.15 4.79
CA TYR A 238 -4.34 4.69 5.83
C TYR A 238 -4.97 3.39 5.36
N SER A 239 -4.64 2.28 6.03
CA SER A 239 -5.28 0.99 5.78
C SER A 239 -6.80 1.09 5.99
N ASN A 240 -7.55 0.16 5.39
CA ASN A 240 -9.00 0.13 5.58
C ASN A 240 -9.34 -0.10 7.06
N GLU A 241 -8.54 -0.91 7.74
CA GLU A 241 -8.65 -1.23 9.15
C GLU A 241 -8.46 0.01 10.02
N ILE A 242 -7.43 0.84 9.75
CA ILE A 242 -7.23 2.12 10.45
C ILE A 242 -8.38 3.08 10.15
N ARG A 243 -8.78 3.22 8.88
CA ARG A 243 -9.88 4.12 8.49
C ARG A 243 -11.18 3.75 9.22
N ASP A 244 -11.53 2.47 9.21
CA ASP A 244 -12.71 1.95 9.88
C ASP A 244 -12.62 2.12 11.40
N ALA A 245 -11.45 1.91 11.99
CA ALA A 245 -11.24 2.05 13.43
C ALA A 245 -11.27 3.51 13.89
N ILE A 246 -10.80 4.48 13.08
CA ILE A 246 -10.93 5.91 13.38
C ILE A 246 -12.41 6.32 13.38
N VAL A 247 -13.16 5.87 12.38
CA VAL A 247 -14.58 6.20 12.20
C VAL A 247 -15.47 5.52 13.25
N LYS A 248 -15.13 4.30 13.68
CA LYS A 248 -15.87 3.60 14.73
C LYS A 248 -15.60 4.24 16.09
N CYS A 249 -16.65 4.30 16.91
CA CYS A 249 -16.57 4.85 18.27
C CYS A 249 -16.03 6.29 18.27
N GLU A 250 -16.74 7.23 17.63
CA GLU A 250 -16.34 8.65 17.54
C GLU A 250 -16.06 9.28 18.91
N ASP A 251 -16.71 8.80 19.98
CA ASP A 251 -16.55 9.33 21.33
C ASP A 251 -15.27 8.84 22.05
N GLN A 252 -14.54 7.88 21.49
CA GLN A 252 -13.31 7.34 22.08
C GLN A 252 -12.08 8.04 21.48
N LYS A 253 -11.21 8.54 22.36
CA LYS A 253 -9.93 9.10 21.94
C LYS A 253 -9.02 8.01 21.41
N LYS A 254 -8.28 8.30 20.36
CA LYS A 254 -7.34 7.35 19.75
C LYS A 254 -6.05 8.09 19.43
N ILE A 255 -4.93 7.37 19.44
CA ILE A 255 -3.64 7.91 19.03
C ILE A 255 -3.19 7.22 17.75
N LEU A 256 -2.92 7.99 16.72
CA LEU A 256 -2.26 7.52 15.51
C LEU A 256 -0.76 7.72 15.65
N ALA A 257 -0.02 6.62 15.60
CA ALA A 257 1.43 6.61 15.51
C ALA A 257 1.86 6.48 14.05
N THR A 258 2.73 7.39 13.57
CA THR A 258 3.31 7.35 12.22
C THR A 258 4.84 7.41 12.28
N ILE A 259 5.54 6.47 11.63
CA ILE A 259 7.00 6.57 11.45
C ILE A 259 7.31 7.68 10.45
N VAL A 260 7.91 8.79 10.90
CA VAL A 260 8.24 9.94 10.05
C VAL A 260 9.71 10.00 9.66
N GLU A 261 10.58 9.33 10.41
CA GLU A 261 12.01 9.21 10.08
C GLU A 261 12.54 7.84 10.54
N ARG A 262 13.44 7.25 9.74
CA ARG A 262 14.12 5.99 10.06
C ARG A 262 15.60 6.11 9.72
N LYS A 263 16.47 5.65 10.61
CA LYS A 263 17.92 5.53 10.39
C LYS A 263 18.41 4.13 10.80
N GLY A 264 19.31 3.56 10.00
CA GLY A 264 19.86 2.23 10.25
C GLY A 264 18.83 1.09 10.15
N SER A 265 19.16 -0.04 10.78
CA SER A 265 18.36 -1.27 10.75
C SER A 265 17.20 -1.23 11.73
N ALA A 266 16.24 -0.35 11.48
CA ALA A 266 14.96 -0.29 12.22
C ALA A 266 13.85 -1.07 11.49
N PRO A 267 12.80 -1.53 12.18
CA PRO A 267 11.68 -2.21 11.53
C PRO A 267 10.77 -1.24 10.76
N ARG A 268 10.08 -1.78 9.74
CA ARG A 268 9.13 -1.10 8.83
C ARG A 268 9.70 0.12 8.08
N SER A 269 8.89 0.71 7.19
CA SER A 269 9.25 1.85 6.35
C SER A 269 8.65 3.15 6.88
N ILE A 270 9.22 4.28 6.46
CA ILE A 270 8.64 5.61 6.67
C ILE A 270 7.19 5.61 6.12
N GLY A 271 6.29 6.30 6.82
CA GLY A 271 4.85 6.36 6.53
C GLY A 271 4.02 5.29 7.22
N THR A 272 4.63 4.20 7.71
CA THR A 272 3.91 3.11 8.41
C THR A 272 3.14 3.66 9.62
N LYS A 273 1.89 3.24 9.76
CA LYS A 273 0.97 3.71 10.80
C LYS A 273 0.52 2.58 11.72
N MET A 274 0.18 2.94 12.94
CA MET A 274 -0.47 2.08 13.94
C MET A 274 -1.44 2.96 14.74
N LEU A 275 -2.66 2.48 14.94
CA LEU A 275 -3.67 3.16 15.75
C LEU A 275 -3.75 2.50 17.12
N ILE A 276 -3.71 3.30 18.18
CA ILE A 276 -3.75 2.86 19.58
C ILE A 276 -5.05 3.34 20.22
N MET A 277 -5.80 2.41 20.80
CA MET A 277 -7.07 2.65 21.49
C MET A 277 -6.85 2.91 23.00
N GLU A 278 -7.83 3.48 23.70
CA GLU A 278 -7.77 3.75 25.16
C GLU A 278 -7.52 2.49 26.01
N ASP A 279 -8.00 1.34 25.55
CA ASP A 279 -7.80 0.05 26.22
C ASP A 279 -6.46 -0.63 25.89
N GLY A 280 -5.61 0.03 25.08
CA GLY A 280 -4.30 -0.47 24.66
C GLY A 280 -4.34 -1.41 23.45
N ARG A 281 -5.53 -1.77 22.92
CA ARG A 281 -5.60 -2.49 21.64
C ARG A 281 -5.00 -1.65 20.52
N CYS A 282 -4.32 -2.32 19.61
CA CYS A 282 -3.70 -1.71 18.45
C CYS A 282 -4.33 -2.21 17.15
N VAL A 283 -4.44 -1.33 16.17
CA VAL A 283 -4.77 -1.66 14.77
C VAL A 283 -3.53 -1.35 13.93
N ASP A 284 -3.14 -2.30 13.09
CA ASP A 284 -1.84 -2.34 12.41
C ASP A 284 -0.63 -2.35 13.37
N THR A 285 0.58 -2.23 12.81
CA THR A 285 1.86 -2.39 13.51
C THR A 285 2.96 -1.57 12.83
N ILE A 286 3.76 -0.88 13.64
CA ILE A 286 4.94 -0.12 13.20
C ILE A 286 6.25 -0.91 13.32
N GLY A 287 6.24 -2.16 13.78
CA GLY A 287 7.44 -3.02 13.70
C GLY A 287 7.64 -4.06 14.79
N GLY A 288 6.68 -4.24 15.70
CA GLY A 288 6.78 -5.17 16.83
C GLY A 288 7.77 -4.73 17.91
N GLY A 289 7.79 -5.48 19.02
CA GLY A 289 8.85 -5.43 20.03
C GLY A 289 8.88 -4.16 20.88
N CYS A 290 10.08 -3.79 21.32
CA CYS A 290 10.32 -2.69 22.26
C CYS A 290 9.85 -1.32 21.74
N ILE A 291 9.96 -1.06 20.42
CA ILE A 291 9.45 0.17 19.81
C ILE A 291 7.96 0.31 20.06
N GLU A 292 7.18 -0.74 19.78
CA GLU A 292 5.74 -0.69 19.96
C GLU A 292 5.36 -0.54 21.43
N ALA A 293 6.03 -1.25 22.33
CA ALA A 293 5.79 -1.11 23.76
C ALA A 293 6.04 0.33 24.25
N ALA A 294 7.14 0.96 23.83
CA ALA A 294 7.46 2.34 24.16
C ALA A 294 6.43 3.33 23.59
N ILE A 295 6.03 3.13 22.33
CA ILE A 295 5.05 3.98 21.65
C ILE A 295 3.66 3.84 22.27
N VAL A 296 3.19 2.62 22.53
CA VAL A 296 1.90 2.35 23.20
C VAL A 296 1.90 2.97 24.59
N SER A 297 2.99 2.85 25.35
CA SER A 297 3.10 3.46 26.69
C SER A 297 2.96 4.98 26.63
N LYS A 298 3.62 5.65 25.68
CA LYS A 298 3.49 7.10 25.47
C LYS A 298 2.09 7.49 25.00
N ALA A 299 1.51 6.73 24.08
CA ALA A 299 0.15 6.95 23.60
C ALA A 299 -0.88 6.86 24.74
N LEU A 300 -0.78 5.85 25.61
CA LEU A 300 -1.67 5.70 26.77
C LEU A 300 -1.54 6.85 27.78
N LEU A 301 -0.34 7.42 27.94
CA LEU A 301 -0.16 8.63 28.77
C LEU A 301 -0.88 9.84 28.17
N ILE A 302 -0.87 9.99 26.85
CA ILE A 302 -1.63 11.05 26.16
C ILE A 302 -3.13 10.82 26.36
N LEU A 303 -3.62 9.60 26.10
CA LEU A 303 -5.04 9.25 26.22
C LEU A 303 -5.59 9.46 27.63
N ARG A 304 -4.76 9.24 28.66
CA ARG A 304 -5.10 9.50 30.08
C ARG A 304 -4.98 10.96 30.49
N GLY A 305 -4.58 11.86 29.58
CA GLY A 305 -4.37 13.28 29.87
C GLY A 305 -3.09 13.58 30.67
N CYS A 306 -2.19 12.61 30.82
CA CYS A 306 -0.90 12.78 31.50
C CYS A 306 0.19 13.38 30.58
N ALA A 307 -0.07 13.45 29.27
CA ALA A 307 0.77 14.07 28.26
C ALA A 307 -0.10 14.74 27.18
N LYS A 308 0.51 15.59 26.34
CA LYS A 308 -0.18 16.26 25.23
C LYS A 308 0.19 15.65 23.87
N ALA A 309 -0.74 15.66 22.94
CA ALA A 309 -0.51 15.48 21.51
C ALA A 309 -0.66 16.83 20.77
N PRO A 310 -0.11 16.97 19.56
CA PRO A 310 0.84 16.04 18.91
C PRO A 310 2.22 16.04 19.58
N GLN A 311 2.98 14.95 19.44
CA GLN A 311 4.40 14.93 19.85
C GLN A 311 5.23 13.97 19.00
N ILE A 312 6.53 14.27 18.86
CA ILE A 312 7.51 13.39 18.21
C ILE A 312 8.23 12.58 19.29
N VAL A 313 8.11 11.25 19.20
CA VAL A 313 8.82 10.31 20.07
C VAL A 313 10.03 9.76 19.32
N HIS A 314 11.20 9.86 19.95
CA HIS A 314 12.43 9.28 19.47
C HIS A 314 12.64 7.93 20.14
N VAL A 315 12.80 6.87 19.34
CA VAL A 315 13.15 5.54 19.84
C VAL A 315 14.49 5.14 19.25
N ASP A 316 15.44 4.87 20.13
CA ASP A 316 16.81 4.49 19.80
C ASP A 316 17.05 3.06 20.30
N MET A 317 17.38 2.16 19.39
CA MET A 317 17.66 0.75 19.70
C MET A 317 19.16 0.41 19.57
N THR A 318 20.02 1.42 19.62
CA THR A 318 21.49 1.25 19.48
C THR A 318 22.27 1.26 20.79
N GLY A 319 21.60 1.41 21.94
CA GLY A 319 22.23 1.54 23.26
C GLY A 319 22.45 0.23 24.01
N GLU A 320 23.14 0.29 25.15
CA GLU A 320 23.47 -0.86 26.02
C GLU A 320 22.21 -1.59 26.53
N ASP A 321 21.10 -0.88 26.76
CA ASP A 321 19.79 -1.47 27.12
C ASP A 321 19.24 -2.43 26.03
N ALA A 322 19.69 -2.30 24.79
CA ALA A 322 19.28 -3.16 23.68
C ALA A 322 19.86 -4.58 23.75
N GLU A 323 21.02 -4.74 24.37
CA GLU A 323 21.63 -6.06 24.60
C GLU A 323 20.95 -6.80 25.76
N GLU A 324 20.54 -6.09 26.81
CA GLU A 324 19.83 -6.68 27.96
C GLU A 324 18.36 -7.05 27.67
N GLU A 325 17.66 -6.25 26.85
CA GLU A 325 16.28 -6.56 26.42
C GLU A 325 16.20 -7.57 25.25
N GLY A 326 17.35 -8.07 24.76
CA GLY A 326 17.41 -9.08 23.70
C GLY A 326 16.99 -8.55 22.32
N MET A 327 17.23 -7.26 22.04
CA MET A 327 16.84 -6.64 20.77
C MET A 327 17.74 -7.11 19.60
N VAL A 328 17.12 -7.34 18.42
CA VAL A 328 17.83 -7.77 17.20
C VAL A 328 18.04 -6.60 16.20
N CYS A 329 17.31 -5.50 16.35
CA CYS A 329 17.29 -4.37 15.42
C CYS A 329 18.04 -3.15 16.00
N GLY A 330 19.17 -2.75 15.41
CA GLY A 330 20.00 -1.62 15.86
C GLY A 330 19.74 -0.29 15.16
N GLY A 331 18.48 0.10 14.96
CA GLY A 331 18.11 1.34 14.26
C GLY A 331 17.60 2.45 15.18
N LYS A 332 17.32 3.62 14.58
CA LYS A 332 16.60 4.74 15.24
C LYS A 332 15.37 5.11 14.44
N VAL A 333 14.27 5.40 15.12
CA VAL A 333 13.04 5.88 14.50
C VAL A 333 12.51 7.13 15.20
N LYS A 334 11.87 8.00 14.42
CA LYS A 334 11.02 9.07 14.94
C LYS A 334 9.58 8.75 14.61
N VAL A 335 8.74 8.76 15.64
CA VAL A 335 7.32 8.43 15.54
C VAL A 335 6.53 9.66 15.96
N LEU A 336 5.67 10.14 15.06
CA LEU A 336 4.69 11.17 15.37
C LEU A 336 3.47 10.52 16.02
N LEU A 337 3.05 11.03 17.18
CA LEU A 337 1.82 10.65 17.87
C LEU A 337 0.81 11.78 17.78
N GLU A 338 -0.38 11.48 17.26
CA GLU A 338 -1.46 12.44 17.04
C GLU A 338 -2.78 11.89 17.60
N GLU A 339 -3.58 12.75 18.23
CA GLU A 339 -4.95 12.41 18.60
C GLU A 339 -5.85 12.44 17.35
N VAL A 340 -6.65 11.40 17.15
CA VAL A 340 -7.45 11.21 15.93
C VAL A 340 -8.89 10.82 16.20
#